data_AF-A0A523ZEJ2-F1
#
_entry.id   AF-A0A523ZEJ2-F1
#
_cell.length_a   1.000
_cell.length_b   1.000
_cell.length_c   1.000
_cell.angle_alpha   90.00
_cell.angle_beta   90.00
_cell.angle_gamma   90.00
#
_symmetry.space_group_name_H-M   'P 1'
#
loop_
_entity.id
_entity.type
_entity.pdbx_description
1 polymer ?
#
loop_
_entity_poly.entity_id
_entity_poly.type
_entity_poly.pdbx_seq_one_letter_code
_entity_poly.pdbx_strand_id
1 'polypeptide(L)'
;MAKRIEKKAWPKMFEAVHGGRKTFDLRLADWKCKKGDTLVLREWDPKKKKYTGRVLEKKVTFVLKTKDTKFFSKEEVEKYGFQVIGFK
;
A
#
# COMPACT_ATOMS: atom_id res chain seq x y z
N MET A 1 -2.36 -20.67 -2.34
CA MET A 1 -1.56 -20.14 -3.46
C MET A 1 -1.42 -18.63 -3.33
N ALA A 2 -0.26 -18.09 -3.74
CA ALA A 2 0.00 -16.65 -3.81
C ALA A 2 -0.82 -16.02 -4.94
N LYS A 3 -1.41 -14.84 -4.70
CA LYS A 3 -2.22 -14.12 -5.70
C LYS A 3 -1.48 -12.91 -6.23
N ARG A 4 -1.77 -12.56 -7.50
CA ARG A 4 -1.40 -11.26 -8.08
C ARG A 4 -2.58 -10.32 -7.91
N ILE A 5 -2.34 -9.17 -7.31
CA ILE A 5 -3.40 -8.21 -6.96
C ILE A 5 -3.06 -6.87 -7.62
N GLU A 6 -3.87 -6.47 -8.60
CA GLU A 6 -3.66 -5.21 -9.31
C GLU A 6 -4.31 -4.04 -8.58
N LYS A 7 -3.56 -2.94 -8.48
CA LYS A 7 -4.04 -1.69 -7.90
C LYS A 7 -3.51 -0.49 -8.67
N LYS A 8 -4.35 0.55 -8.76
CA LYS A 8 -3.90 1.87 -9.23
C LYS A 8 -2.90 2.47 -8.24
N ALA A 9 -1.88 3.13 -8.77
CA ALA A 9 -0.90 3.91 -8.03
C ALA A 9 -0.79 5.30 -8.63
N TRP A 10 -0.81 6.33 -7.78
CA TRP A 10 -0.61 7.71 -8.22
C TRP A 10 0.87 7.94 -8.54
N PRO A 11 1.22 8.84 -9.49
CA PRO A 11 2.60 8.97 -9.97
C PRO A 11 3.61 9.27 -8.86
N LYS A 12 3.26 10.15 -7.91
CA LYS A 12 4.11 10.47 -6.74
C LYS A 12 4.40 9.25 -5.86
N MET A 13 3.39 8.41 -5.63
CA MET A 13 3.53 7.20 -4.82
C MET A 13 4.30 6.12 -5.58
N PHE A 14 3.98 5.94 -6.86
CA PHE A 14 4.66 5.02 -7.76
C PHE A 14 6.15 5.30 -7.78
N GLU A 15 6.55 6.57 -7.97
CA GLU A 15 7.97 6.92 -8.05
C GLU A 15 8.70 6.80 -6.72
N ALA A 16 8.02 7.07 -5.60
CA ALA A 16 8.60 6.84 -4.27
C ALA A 16 8.86 5.35 -4.01
N VAL A 17 7.98 4.47 -4.48
CA VAL A 17 8.12 3.00 -4.36
C VAL A 17 9.14 2.46 -5.37
N HIS A 18 9.17 3.01 -6.58
CA HIS A 18 10.15 2.70 -7.62
C HIS A 18 11.58 3.00 -7.13
N GLY A 19 11.80 4.21 -6.64
CA GLY A 19 13.10 4.66 -6.13
C GLY A 19 13.47 4.16 -4.74
N GLY A 20 12.72 3.19 -4.17
CA GLY A 20 13.04 2.58 -2.87
C GLY A 20 12.90 3.49 -1.64
N ARG A 21 12.47 4.75 -1.81
CA ARG A 21 12.25 5.70 -0.70
C ARG A 21 11.04 5.32 0.15
N LYS A 22 10.06 4.63 -0.45
CA LYS A 22 8.85 4.17 0.20
C LYS A 22 8.75 2.66 0.08
N THR A 23 8.89 1.97 1.21
CA THR A 23 8.89 0.51 1.30
C THR A 23 7.55 -0.08 1.80
N PHE A 24 6.51 0.75 1.92
CA PHE A 24 5.18 0.37 2.38
C PHE A 24 4.06 1.00 1.53
N ASP A 25 2.89 0.37 1.52
CA ASP A 25 1.67 0.85 0.84
C ASP A 25 0.51 0.84 1.85
N LEU A 26 -0.18 1.98 2.01
CA LEU A 26 -1.32 2.13 2.91
C LEU A 26 -2.60 2.17 2.09
N ARG A 27 -3.54 1.27 2.39
CA ARG A 27 -4.83 1.17 1.71
C ARG A 27 -5.94 0.89 2.70
N LEU A 28 -7.16 1.20 2.29
CA LEU A 28 -8.35 0.66 2.95
C LEU A 28 -8.29 -0.87 2.94
N ALA A 29 -8.76 -1.46 4.04
CA ALA A 29 -8.77 -2.91 4.26
C ALA A 29 -10.03 -3.57 3.70
N ASP A 30 -10.54 -3.07 2.56
CA ASP A 30 -11.77 -3.50 1.87
C ASP A 30 -11.54 -4.66 0.88
N TRP A 31 -10.33 -5.23 0.84
CA TRP A 31 -9.96 -6.39 0.01
C TRP A 31 -8.99 -7.32 0.75
N LYS A 32 -8.86 -8.54 0.25
CA LYS A 32 -8.00 -9.57 0.85
C LYS A 32 -6.57 -9.45 0.29
N CYS A 33 -5.60 -9.29 1.18
CA CYS A 33 -4.16 -9.29 0.91
C CYS A 33 -3.48 -10.08 2.02
N LYS A 34 -2.49 -10.91 1.69
CA LYS A 34 -1.68 -11.61 2.68
C LYS A 34 -0.21 -11.67 2.28
N LYS A 35 0.64 -11.97 3.27
CA LYS A 35 2.05 -12.28 3.05
C LYS A 35 2.20 -13.35 1.95
N GLY A 36 3.10 -13.11 1.01
CA GLY A 36 3.36 -13.97 -0.14
C GLY A 36 2.61 -13.57 -1.42
N ASP A 37 1.56 -12.75 -1.34
CA ASP A 37 0.91 -12.19 -2.53
C ASP A 37 1.85 -11.21 -3.26
N THR A 38 1.55 -10.89 -4.52
CA THR A 38 2.24 -9.86 -5.31
C THR A 38 1.28 -8.71 -5.56
N LEU A 39 1.66 -7.52 -5.08
CA LEU A 39 0.93 -6.29 -5.36
C LEU A 39 1.48 -5.68 -6.66
N VAL A 40 0.62 -5.58 -7.66
CA VAL A 40 0.93 -5.00 -8.98
C VAL A 40 0.40 -3.57 -9.01
N LEU A 41 1.30 -2.61 -8.92
CA LEU A 41 1.01 -1.19 -8.93
C LEU A 41 1.05 -0.68 -10.37
N ARG A 42 -0.09 -0.23 -10.89
CA ARG A 42 -0.22 0.36 -12.22
C ARG A 42 -0.31 1.87 -12.10
N GLU A 43 0.63 2.59 -12.68
CA GLU A 43 0.64 4.05 -12.59
C GLU A 43 -0.54 4.64 -13.36
N TRP A 44 -1.32 5.47 -12.67
CA TRP A 44 -2.48 6.17 -13.21
C TRP A 44 -2.18 7.67 -13.25
N ASP A 45 -2.23 8.28 -14.44
CA ASP A 45 -2.14 9.74 -14.59
C ASP A 45 -3.54 10.36 -14.37
N PRO A 46 -3.75 11.09 -13.27
CA PRO A 46 -5.04 11.69 -12.97
C PRO A 46 -5.39 12.87 -13.87
N LYS A 47 -4.39 13.56 -14.46
CA LYS A 47 -4.60 14.68 -15.37
C LYS A 47 -5.10 14.17 -16.71
N LYS A 48 -4.46 13.13 -17.24
CA LYS A 48 -4.82 12.50 -18.51
C LYS A 48 -5.93 11.44 -18.37
N LYS A 49 -6.33 11.12 -17.13
CA LYS A 49 -7.31 10.08 -16.79
C LYS A 49 -7.03 8.74 -17.49
N LYS A 50 -5.76 8.35 -17.55
CA LYS A 50 -5.33 7.10 -18.19
C LYS A 50 -4.14 6.47 -17.47
N TYR A 51 -3.97 5.16 -17.68
CA TYR A 51 -2.73 4.48 -17.28
C TYR A 51 -1.56 4.96 -18.15
N THR A 52 -0.39 5.14 -17.55
CA THR A 52 0.82 5.56 -18.28
C THR A 52 1.53 4.39 -18.97
N GLY A 53 1.17 3.16 -18.60
CA GLY A 53 1.85 1.92 -19.02
C GLY A 53 2.92 1.44 -18.05
N ARG A 54 3.35 2.28 -17.09
CA ARG A 54 4.32 1.87 -16.06
C ARG A 54 3.67 0.92 -15.04
N VAL A 55 4.41 -0.12 -14.68
CA VAL A 55 4.00 -1.16 -13.73
C VAL A 55 5.13 -1.46 -12.76
N LEU A 56 4.81 -1.64 -11.47
CA LEU A 56 5.72 -2.20 -10.48
C LEU A 56 5.07 -3.41 -9.81
N GLU A 57 5.90 -4.40 -9.53
CA GLU A 57 5.50 -5.56 -8.76
C GLU A 57 6.26 -5.58 -7.45
N LYS A 58 5.53 -5.72 -6.34
CA LYS A 58 6.12 -5.85 -5.01
C LYS A 58 5.57 -7.09 -4.32
N LYS A 59 6.48 -7.93 -3.84
CA LYS A 59 6.12 -9.07 -2.99
C LYS A 59 5.65 -8.55 -1.64
N VAL A 60 4.47 -8.98 -1.22
CA VAL A 60 3.90 -8.62 0.07
C VAL A 60 4.62 -9.42 1.15
N THR A 61 5.43 -8.75 1.97
CA THR A 61 6.18 -9.38 3.07
C THR A 61 5.46 -9.29 4.40
N PHE A 62 4.61 -8.28 4.57
CA PHE A 62 3.85 -8.00 5.79
C PHE A 62 2.52 -7.31 5.46
N VAL A 63 1.49 -7.56 6.27
CA VAL A 63 0.17 -6.90 6.19
C VAL A 63 -0.32 -6.64 7.60
N LEU A 64 -0.72 -5.40 7.87
CA LEU A 64 -1.39 -4.99 9.09
C LEU A 64 -2.75 -4.40 8.75
N LYS A 65 -3.78 -4.82 9.49
CA LYS A 65 -5.12 -4.21 9.42
C LYS A 65 -5.40 -3.54 10.75
N THR A 66 -5.61 -2.23 10.73
CA THR A 66 -5.77 -1.42 11.96
C THR A 66 -7.03 -1.77 12.75
N LYS A 67 -8.04 -2.41 12.15
CA LYS A 67 -9.21 -2.91 12.87
C LYS A 67 -8.93 -4.19 13.68
N ASP A 68 -7.87 -4.92 13.33
CA ASP A 68 -7.47 -6.15 14.02
C ASP A 68 -6.46 -5.86 15.16
N THR A 69 -5.99 -4.62 15.29
CA THR A 69 -5.01 -4.22 16.32
C THR A 69 -5.69 -3.78 17.61
N LYS A 70 -5.15 -4.23 18.75
CA LYS A 70 -5.62 -3.86 20.11
C LYS A 70 -4.53 -3.18 20.97
N PHE A 71 -3.56 -2.54 20.32
CA PHE A 71 -2.39 -1.97 21.01
C PHE A 71 -2.69 -0.68 21.77
N PHE A 72 -3.69 0.09 21.32
CA PHE A 72 -4.04 1.41 21.83
C PHE A 72 -5.55 1.52 22.04
N SER A 73 -5.99 2.45 22.89
CA SER A 73 -7.41 2.73 23.07
C SER A 73 -8.02 3.35 21.81
N LYS A 74 -9.35 3.34 21.71
CA LYS A 74 -10.03 3.98 20.56
C LYS A 74 -9.82 5.48 20.58
N GLU A 75 -9.81 6.08 21.78
CA GLU A 75 -9.65 7.50 22.03
C GLU A 75 -8.24 7.96 21.61
N GLU A 76 -7.20 7.18 21.90
CA GLU A 76 -5.83 7.46 21.46
C GLU A 76 -5.70 7.37 19.94
N VAL A 77 -6.29 6.34 19.32
CA VAL A 77 -6.26 6.17 17.86
C VAL A 77 -7.02 7.30 17.16
N GLU A 78 -8.15 7.74 17.69
CA GLU A 78 -8.91 8.87 17.15
C GLU A 78 -8.14 10.18 17.28
N LYS A 79 -7.44 10.38 18.40
CA LYS A 79 -6.66 11.59 18.67
C LYS A 79 -5.37 11.68 17.85
N TYR A 80 -4.63 10.58 17.70
CA TYR A 80 -3.27 10.59 17.16
C TYR A 80 -3.10 9.85 15.83
N GLY A 81 -4.00 8.92 15.52
CA GLY A 81 -3.88 8.03 14.36
C GLY A 81 -2.71 7.04 14.48
N PHE A 82 -2.28 6.50 13.34
CA PHE A 82 -1.12 5.61 13.25
C PHE A 82 -0.03 6.23 12.40
N GLN A 83 1.22 6.04 12.82
CA GLN A 83 2.39 6.30 11.98
C GLN A 83 2.85 5.00 11.32
N VAL A 84 3.10 5.04 10.00
CA VAL A 84 3.65 3.90 9.26
C VAL A 84 5.08 4.23 8.88
N ILE A 85 6.02 3.51 9.49
CA ILE A 85 7.46 3.72 9.32
C ILE A 85 8.01 2.61 8.42
N GLY A 86 8.61 3.00 7.31
CA GLY A 86 9.28 2.08 6.39
C GLY A 86 10.77 1.97 6.73
N PHE A 87 11.29 0.75 6.76
CA PHE A 87 12.72 0.46 6.88
C PHE A 87 13.32 0.11 5.51
N LYS A 88 14.65 0.19 5.39
CA LYS A 88 15.41 -0.21 4.20
C LYS A 88 16.08 -1.55 4.43
#